data_AF-A0A1V5MC04-F1
#
_entry.id   AF-A0A1V5MC04-F1
#
_cell.length_a   1.000
_cell.length_b   1.000
_cell.length_c   1.000
_cell.angle_alpha   90.00
_cell.angle_beta   90.00
_cell.angle_gamma   90.00
#
_symmetry.space_group_name_H-M   'P 1'
#
loop_
_entity.id
_entity.type
_entity.pdbx_description
1 polymer ?
#
loop_
_entity_poly.entity_id
_entity_poly.type
_entity_poly.pdbx_seq_one_letter_code
_entity_poly.pdbx_strand_id
1 'polypeptide(L)'
;MAQVVRPGRKFWTDGWDGYPAARKRLLEAAIQRDGANPLVVGGDIHAYAVADLKLDFDDSQAPVIATEICGTSISSQGPDLKATDEWMKANPHIKFFNGTSRGYVTVTLNKEEAKIALRAIETEKRPDAGISTIASFVVERGKPGARRIASL
;
A
#
# COMPACT_ATOMS: atom_id res chain seq x y z
N MET A 1 5.42 3.37 3.28
CA MET A 1 6.41 2.51 3.97
C MET A 1 7.17 1.65 2.98
N ALA A 2 6.44 1.02 2.05
CA ALA A 2 6.97 0.21 0.98
C ALA A 2 7.99 0.99 0.16
N GLN A 3 9.04 0.28 -0.26
CA GLN A 3 9.98 0.79 -1.24
C GLN A 3 9.31 0.82 -2.61
N VAL A 4 9.44 1.90 -3.37
CA VAL A 4 8.72 2.05 -4.64
C VAL A 4 9.66 2.13 -5.86
N VAL A 5 10.99 2.13 -5.71
CA VAL A 5 11.90 2.29 -6.87
C VAL A 5 13.14 1.38 -6.82
N ARG A 6 13.43 0.59 -7.90
CA ARG A 6 14.80 0.25 -8.41
C ARG A 6 14.89 -0.61 -9.69
N PRO A 7 15.68 -0.19 -10.70
CA PRO A 7 17.15 -0.44 -10.66
C PRO A 7 18.05 0.78 -10.96
N GLY A 8 19.26 0.83 -10.37
CA GLY A 8 20.21 1.98 -10.40
C GLY A 8 20.20 2.86 -9.13
N ARG A 9 19.33 2.51 -8.17
CA ARG A 9 19.20 3.07 -6.81
C ARG A 9 18.73 4.54 -6.70
N LYS A 10 17.68 4.92 -7.45
CA LYS A 10 16.84 6.08 -7.08
C LYS A 10 15.98 5.75 -5.85
N PHE A 11 15.68 6.77 -5.04
CA PHE A 11 14.86 6.69 -3.83
C PHE A 11 13.98 7.94 -3.75
N TRP A 12 12.80 7.80 -3.16
CA TRP A 12 11.96 8.95 -2.78
C TRP A 12 12.39 9.42 -1.38
N THR A 13 13.14 10.51 -1.31
CA THR A 13 13.78 10.98 -0.06
C THR A 13 12.83 11.60 0.94
N ASP A 14 11.64 12.02 0.50
CA ASP A 14 10.62 12.60 1.38
C ASP A 14 9.76 11.52 2.06
N GLY A 15 9.79 10.29 1.54
CA GLY A 15 9.10 9.14 2.08
C GLY A 15 10.05 8.21 2.83
N TRP A 16 9.54 7.06 3.27
CA TRP A 16 10.29 6.12 4.11
C TRP A 16 11.54 5.52 3.45
N ASP A 17 11.67 5.61 2.13
CA ASP A 17 12.89 5.24 1.40
C ASP A 17 14.07 6.17 1.70
N GLY A 18 13.82 7.43 2.06
CA GLY A 18 14.83 8.36 2.56
C GLY A 18 15.32 8.05 3.98
N TYR A 19 14.58 7.23 4.74
CA TYR A 19 14.81 7.01 6.17
C TYR A 19 14.83 5.51 6.55
N PRO A 20 15.66 4.68 5.89
CA PRO A 20 15.61 3.23 6.05
C PRO A 20 15.89 2.75 7.49
N ALA A 21 16.79 3.41 8.21
CA ALA A 21 17.10 3.07 9.59
C ALA A 21 15.93 3.39 10.54
N ALA A 22 15.22 4.50 10.32
CA ALA A 22 14.04 4.85 11.10
C ALA A 22 12.87 3.91 10.80
N ARG A 23 12.64 3.60 9.51
CA ARG A 23 11.65 2.60 9.08
C ARG A 23 11.87 1.27 9.77
N LYS A 24 13.11 0.76 9.76
CA LYS A 24 13.46 -0.52 10.38
C LYS A 24 13.15 -0.52 11.88
N ARG A 25 13.61 0.49 12.64
CA ARG A 25 13.33 0.58 14.08
C ARG A 25 11.84 0.62 14.39
N LEU A 26 11.06 1.37 13.61
CA LEU A 26 9.61 1.46 13.80
C LEU A 26 8.92 0.12 13.53
N LEU A 27 9.27 -0.55 12.43
CA LEU A 27 8.71 -1.85 12.09
C LEU A 27 9.11 -2.93 13.10
N GLU A 28 10.38 -2.95 13.53
CA GLU A 28 10.85 -3.85 14.59
C GLU A 28 10.06 -3.64 15.88
N ALA A 29 9.88 -2.40 16.31
CA ALA A 29 9.09 -2.08 17.51
C ALA A 29 7.62 -2.50 17.37
N ALA A 30 7.02 -2.33 16.18
CA ALA A 30 5.63 -2.69 15.92
C ALA A 30 5.36 -4.20 16.02
N ILE A 31 6.37 -5.04 15.79
CA ILE A 31 6.23 -6.51 15.82
C ILE A 31 6.71 -7.17 17.10
N GLN A 32 7.23 -6.42 18.08
CA GLN A 32 7.66 -6.99 19.37
C GLN A 32 6.51 -7.52 20.24
N ARG A 33 5.25 -7.22 19.91
CA ARG A 33 4.09 -7.66 20.70
C ARG A 33 3.62 -9.02 20.21
N ASP A 34 3.33 -9.92 21.13
CA ASP A 34 2.74 -11.22 20.81
C ASP A 34 1.45 -11.05 19.99
N GLY A 35 1.39 -11.75 18.86
CA GLY A 35 0.25 -11.67 17.94
C GLY A 35 0.15 -10.37 17.14
N ALA A 36 1.21 -9.56 17.08
CA ALA A 36 1.25 -8.38 16.22
C ALA A 36 0.95 -8.73 14.76
N ASN A 37 0.03 -7.98 14.15
CA ASN A 37 -0.23 -7.99 12.72
C ASN A 37 -0.49 -6.56 12.25
N PRO A 38 0.55 -5.72 12.17
CA PRO A 38 0.39 -4.29 11.95
C PRO A 38 -0.18 -3.98 10.56
N LEU A 39 -1.15 -3.07 10.52
CA LEU A 39 -1.57 -2.39 9.31
C LEU A 39 -1.00 -0.98 9.32
N VAL A 40 -0.32 -0.60 8.25
CA VAL A 40 0.15 0.77 8.02
C VAL A 40 -0.81 1.44 7.05
N VAL A 41 -1.32 2.62 7.41
CA VAL A 41 -2.14 3.45 6.53
C VAL A 41 -1.33 4.64 6.07
N GLY A 42 -1.28 4.86 4.76
CA GLY A 42 -0.52 5.94 4.12
C GLY A 42 -1.33 6.77 3.11
N GLY A 43 -0.68 7.80 2.58
CA GLY A 43 -1.20 8.71 1.56
C GLY A 43 -0.03 9.40 0.83
N ASP A 44 -0.15 10.70 0.56
CA ASP A 44 0.87 11.58 -0.05
C ASP A 44 1.23 11.28 -1.51
N ILE A 45 1.50 10.03 -1.88
CA ILE A 45 1.96 9.64 -3.22
C ILE A 45 0.90 9.79 -4.34
N HIS A 46 -0.30 10.27 -4.00
CA HIS A 46 -1.44 10.45 -4.91
C HIS A 46 -1.72 9.18 -5.74
N ALA A 47 -1.64 8.02 -5.11
CA ALA A 47 -1.90 6.74 -5.75
C ALA A 47 -2.40 5.75 -4.72
N TYR A 48 -3.21 4.81 -5.18
CA TYR A 48 -3.47 3.62 -4.37
C TYR A 48 -2.23 2.75 -4.37
N ALA A 49 -1.87 2.22 -3.21
CA ALA A 49 -0.89 1.14 -3.11
C ALA A 49 -1.31 0.13 -2.04
N VAL A 50 -1.08 -1.15 -2.30
CA VAL A 50 -1.16 -2.22 -1.31
C VAL A 50 0.14 -2.99 -1.37
N ALA A 51 0.83 -3.13 -0.24
CA ALA A 51 2.16 -3.73 -0.21
C ALA A 51 2.39 -4.58 1.04
N ASP A 52 3.20 -5.62 0.84
CA ASP A 52 3.79 -6.38 1.92
C ASP A 52 5.00 -5.62 2.47
N LEU A 53 5.09 -5.49 3.79
CA LEU A 53 6.24 -4.86 4.45
C LEU A 53 7.14 -5.91 5.06
N LYS A 54 8.45 -5.73 4.85
CA LYS A 54 9.52 -6.59 5.36
C LYS A 54 10.51 -5.75 6.17
N LEU A 55 11.33 -6.37 7.01
CA LEU A 55 12.48 -5.68 7.61
C LEU A 55 13.63 -5.52 6.62
N ASP A 56 13.82 -6.52 5.76
CA ASP A 56 14.76 -6.50 4.64
C ASP A 56 13.98 -6.64 3.33
N PHE A 57 14.04 -5.60 2.49
CA PHE A 57 13.37 -5.59 1.19
C PHE A 57 14.30 -6.06 0.06
N ASP A 58 15.62 -6.10 0.29
CA ASP A 58 16.59 -6.63 -0.68
C ASP A 58 16.59 -8.18 -0.64
N ASP A 59 16.11 -8.80 0.45
CA ASP A 59 15.89 -10.25 0.56
C ASP A 59 14.48 -10.67 0.11
N SER A 60 14.42 -11.40 -1.01
CA SER A 60 13.17 -11.96 -1.54
C SER A 60 12.48 -12.94 -0.58
N GLN A 61 13.23 -13.63 0.28
CA GLN A 61 12.74 -14.62 1.23
C GLN A 61 12.44 -14.04 2.61
N ALA A 62 12.80 -12.78 2.86
CA ALA A 62 12.51 -12.15 4.14
C ALA A 62 11.01 -12.15 4.42
N PRO A 63 10.60 -12.42 5.68
CA PRO A 63 9.21 -12.58 6.05
C PRO A 63 8.44 -11.28 5.89
N VAL A 64 7.17 -11.40 5.51
CA VAL A 64 6.21 -10.29 5.60
C VAL A 64 5.84 -10.11 7.05
N ILE A 65 5.97 -8.89 7.56
CA ILE A 65 5.79 -8.56 8.97
C ILE A 65 4.64 -7.58 9.22
N ALA A 66 4.21 -6.88 8.18
CA ALA A 66 3.09 -5.93 8.22
C ALA A 66 2.50 -5.75 6.81
N THR A 67 1.32 -5.15 6.73
CA THR A 67 0.69 -4.77 5.47
C THR A 67 0.54 -3.26 5.41
N GLU A 68 0.89 -2.67 4.27
CA GLU A 68 0.60 -1.27 3.98
C GLU A 68 -0.60 -1.13 3.06
N ILE A 69 -1.46 -0.17 3.39
CA ILE A 69 -2.50 0.36 2.52
C ILE A 69 -2.29 1.86 2.37
N CYS A 70 -1.94 2.29 1.17
CA CYS A 70 -1.88 3.69 0.81
C CYS A 70 -3.17 4.09 0.09
N GLY A 71 -3.87 5.07 0.63
CA GLY A 71 -4.96 5.72 -0.08
C GLY A 71 -4.41 6.57 -1.21
N THR A 72 -5.21 6.69 -2.28
CA THR A 72 -5.00 7.74 -3.27
C THR A 72 -5.38 9.10 -2.66
N SER A 73 -5.19 10.16 -3.44
CA SER A 73 -5.70 11.50 -3.11
C SER A 73 -7.17 11.67 -3.50
N ILE A 74 -7.87 12.58 -2.83
CA ILE A 74 -9.23 12.96 -3.19
C ILE A 74 -9.28 13.59 -4.59
N SER A 75 -8.35 14.49 -4.93
CA SER A 75 -8.37 15.22 -6.22
C SER A 75 -7.00 15.53 -6.83
N SER A 76 -5.91 15.43 -6.07
CA SER A 76 -4.55 15.69 -6.59
C SER A 76 -4.17 14.69 -7.69
N GLN A 77 -3.41 15.14 -8.69
CA GLN A 77 -2.98 14.25 -9.77
C GLN A 77 -1.83 13.35 -9.31
N GLY A 78 -1.75 12.17 -9.90
CA GLY A 78 -0.78 11.13 -9.55
C GLY A 78 0.12 10.73 -10.72
N PRO A 79 0.99 9.73 -10.50
CA PRO A 79 1.88 9.21 -11.54
C PRO A 79 1.12 8.52 -12.67
N ASP A 80 1.70 8.52 -13.86
CA ASP A 80 1.13 7.83 -15.04
C ASP A 80 1.31 6.31 -14.98
N LEU A 81 0.57 5.59 -15.83
CA LEU A 81 0.58 4.12 -15.87
C LEU A 81 1.97 3.53 -16.17
N LYS A 82 2.76 4.20 -17.01
CA LYS A 82 4.07 3.70 -17.42
C LYS A 82 5.03 3.68 -16.23
N ALA A 83 5.08 4.79 -15.48
CA ALA A 83 5.87 4.88 -14.27
C ALA A 83 5.44 3.82 -13.25
N THR A 84 4.13 3.63 -13.05
CA THR A 84 3.62 2.64 -12.09
C THR A 84 3.95 1.20 -12.47
N ASP A 85 3.90 0.86 -13.76
CA ASP A 85 4.25 -0.48 -14.24
C ASP A 85 5.73 -0.80 -14.03
N GLU A 86 6.61 0.17 -14.29
CA GLU A 86 8.04 0.05 -14.04
C GLU A 86 8.34 -0.15 -12.56
N TRP A 87 7.68 0.63 -11.68
CA TRP A 87 7.83 0.48 -10.23
C TRP A 87 7.32 -0.87 -9.73
N MET A 88 6.16 -1.34 -10.19
CA MET A 88 5.66 -2.66 -9.77
C MET A 88 6.57 -3.81 -10.19
N LYS A 89 7.15 -3.76 -11.39
CA LYS A 89 8.14 -4.75 -11.84
C LYS A 89 9.40 -4.76 -10.98
N ALA A 90 9.84 -3.58 -10.55
CA ALA A 90 11.01 -3.39 -9.70
C ALA A 90 10.78 -3.80 -8.23
N ASN A 91 9.52 -3.82 -7.76
CA ASN A 91 9.18 -3.92 -6.34
C ASN A 91 8.12 -5.02 -6.13
N PRO A 92 8.53 -6.31 -6.11
CA PRO A 92 7.60 -7.44 -6.07
C PRO A 92 6.78 -7.54 -4.77
N HIS A 93 7.14 -6.79 -3.73
CA HIS A 93 6.35 -6.66 -2.50
C HIS A 93 5.11 -5.77 -2.68
N ILE A 94 5.03 -4.95 -3.73
CA ILE A 94 3.82 -4.17 -4.06
C ILE A 94 2.82 -5.10 -4.78
N LYS A 95 1.67 -5.33 -4.14
CA LYS A 95 0.59 -6.20 -4.65
C LYS A 95 -0.38 -5.48 -5.56
N PHE A 96 -0.50 -4.17 -5.39
CA PHE A 96 -1.38 -3.32 -6.19
C PHE A 96 -0.83 -1.90 -6.20
N PHE A 97 -0.90 -1.27 -7.36
CA PHE A 97 -0.63 0.15 -7.51
C PHE A 97 -1.57 0.75 -8.56
N ASN A 98 -2.15 1.91 -8.29
CA ASN A 98 -2.93 2.66 -9.28
C ASN A 98 -2.72 4.17 -9.08
N GLY A 99 -2.00 4.78 -10.03
CA GLY A 99 -1.65 6.19 -10.01
C GLY A 99 -2.66 7.11 -10.70
N THR A 100 -3.64 6.56 -11.42
CA THR A 100 -4.52 7.34 -12.31
C THR A 100 -5.92 7.58 -11.73
N SER A 101 -6.37 6.77 -10.78
CA SER A 101 -7.72 6.87 -10.19
C SER A 101 -7.70 7.63 -8.87
N ARG A 102 -8.69 8.52 -8.66
CA ARG A 102 -8.87 9.29 -7.40
C ARG A 102 -9.94 8.64 -6.53
N GLY A 103 -10.04 9.05 -5.27
CA GLY A 103 -11.01 8.51 -4.32
C GLY A 103 -10.42 8.22 -2.94
N TYR A 104 -10.84 7.11 -2.32
CA TYR A 104 -10.48 6.78 -0.94
C TYR A 104 -10.43 5.28 -0.69
N VAL A 105 -10.01 4.90 0.51
CA VAL A 105 -9.99 3.50 0.95
C VAL A 105 -10.91 3.33 2.14
N THR A 106 -11.65 2.23 2.16
CA THR A 106 -12.36 1.77 3.36
C THR A 106 -11.63 0.58 3.96
N VAL A 107 -11.52 0.57 5.29
CA VAL A 107 -10.97 -0.56 6.05
C VAL A 107 -12.02 -0.96 7.08
N THR A 108 -12.64 -2.11 6.88
CA THR A 108 -13.58 -2.70 7.83
C THR A 108 -12.84 -3.70 8.69
N LEU A 109 -12.69 -3.37 9.98
CA LEU A 109 -11.96 -4.18 10.95
C LEU A 109 -12.92 -4.95 11.84
N ASN A 110 -12.65 -6.24 12.01
CA ASN A 110 -13.26 -7.06 13.06
C ASN A 110 -12.17 -7.87 13.78
N LYS A 111 -12.56 -8.80 14.66
CA LYS A 111 -11.60 -9.59 15.44
C LYS A 111 -10.74 -10.52 14.59
N GLU A 112 -11.24 -10.97 13.45
CA GLU A 112 -10.62 -12.00 12.61
C GLU A 112 -9.90 -11.45 11.39
N GLU A 113 -10.28 -10.26 10.90
CA GLU A 113 -9.74 -9.73 9.65
C GLU A 113 -9.91 -8.22 9.49
N ALA A 114 -9.10 -7.68 8.58
CA ALA A 114 -9.28 -6.38 7.96
C ALA A 114 -9.69 -6.54 6.51
N LYS A 115 -10.89 -6.09 6.16
CA LYS A 115 -11.36 -6.01 4.76
C LYS A 115 -11.10 -4.62 4.20
N ILE A 116 -10.38 -4.54 3.10
CA ILE A 116 -9.95 -3.31 2.46
C ILE A 116 -10.66 -3.21 1.11
N ALA A 117 -11.31 -2.08 0.84
CA ALA A 117 -11.86 -1.78 -0.49
C ALA A 117 -11.34 -0.43 -1.00
N LEU A 118 -10.74 -0.45 -2.18
CA LEU A 118 -10.23 0.73 -2.88
C LEU A 118 -11.36 1.34 -3.72
N ARG A 119 -11.86 2.52 -3.30
CA ARG A 119 -13.05 3.16 -3.83
C ARG A 119 -12.67 4.29 -4.79
N ALA A 120 -12.75 4.03 -6.09
CA ALA A 120 -12.39 5.00 -7.11
C ALA A 120 -13.60 5.76 -7.65
N ILE A 121 -13.47 7.08 -7.73
CA ILE A 121 -14.42 7.92 -8.46
C ILE A 121 -14.08 7.92 -9.96
N GLU A 122 -15.10 8.03 -10.81
CA GLU A 122 -14.90 8.14 -12.27
C GLU A 122 -14.06 9.36 -12.64
N THR A 123 -14.30 10.48 -11.97
CA THR A 123 -13.52 11.71 -12.11
C THR A 123 -13.76 12.66 -10.94
N GLU A 124 -12.72 13.31 -10.47
CA GLU A 124 -12.75 14.41 -9.50
C GLU A 124 -13.29 15.73 -10.05
N LYS A 125 -13.48 15.82 -11.38
CA LYS A 125 -13.88 17.05 -12.08
C LYS A 125 -15.39 17.27 -12.11
N ARG A 126 -16.18 16.26 -11.74
CA ARG A 126 -17.64 16.29 -11.81
C ARG A 126 -18.23 15.95 -10.43
N PRO A 127 -19.05 16.82 -9.82
CA PRO A 127 -19.57 16.59 -8.47
C PRO A 127 -20.42 15.33 -8.31
N ASP A 128 -21.08 14.87 -9.37
CA ASP A 128 -21.95 13.69 -9.40
C ASP A 128 -21.27 12.45 -10.01
N ALA A 129 -19.93 12.44 -10.07
CA ALA A 129 -19.18 11.31 -10.60
C ALA A 129 -19.49 10.02 -9.84
N GLY A 130 -19.66 8.93 -10.58
CA GLY A 130 -19.88 7.61 -10.01
C GLY A 130 -18.68 7.13 -9.19
N ILE A 131 -18.92 6.18 -8.29
CA ILE A 131 -17.88 5.56 -7.45
C ILE A 131 -18.00 4.04 -7.48
N SER A 132 -16.88 3.34 -7.63
CA SER A 132 -16.83 1.88 -7.69
C SER A 132 -15.65 1.30 -6.91
N THR A 133 -15.73 0.02 -6.56
CA THR A 133 -14.61 -0.71 -5.95
C THR A 133 -13.71 -1.27 -7.06
N ILE A 134 -12.48 -0.76 -7.17
CA ILE A 134 -11.53 -1.20 -8.21
C ILE A 134 -10.68 -2.40 -7.77
N ALA A 135 -10.52 -2.59 -6.46
CA ALA A 135 -9.93 -3.79 -5.89
C ALA A 135 -10.34 -3.94 -4.42
N SER A 136 -10.41 -5.19 -3.97
CA SER A 136 -10.62 -5.56 -2.58
C SER A 136 -9.52 -6.48 -2.08
N PHE A 137 -9.15 -6.33 -0.81
CA PHE A 137 -8.16 -7.15 -0.13
C PHE A 137 -8.65 -7.57 1.26
N VAL A 138 -8.08 -8.64 1.77
CA VAL A 138 -8.23 -9.06 3.16
C VAL A 138 -6.86 -9.27 3.80
N VAL A 139 -6.73 -8.87 5.06
CA VAL A 139 -5.63 -9.26 5.94
C VAL A 139 -6.22 -10.01 7.11
N GLU A 140 -5.92 -11.30 7.21
CA GLU A 140 -6.42 -12.17 8.28
C GLU A 140 -5.63 -11.95 9.57
N ARG A 141 -6.27 -12.10 10.74
CA ARG A 141 -5.63 -11.97 12.04
C ARG A 141 -4.40 -12.87 12.12
N GLY A 142 -3.27 -12.31 12.60
CA GLY A 142 -2.02 -13.04 12.76
C GLY A 142 -1.32 -13.43 11.45
N LYS A 143 -1.83 -13.01 10.29
CA LYS A 143 -1.21 -13.26 8.98
C LYS A 143 -0.94 -11.93 8.26
N PRO A 144 0.26 -11.37 8.42
CA PRO A 144 0.68 -10.21 7.65
C PRO A 144 0.68 -10.53 6.15
N GLY A 145 0.26 -9.56 5.35
CA GLY A 145 0.19 -9.65 3.89
C GLY A 145 -1.26 -9.56 3.40
N ALA A 146 -1.47 -8.71 2.39
CA ALA A 146 -2.79 -8.52 1.79
C ALA A 146 -3.07 -9.60 0.74
N ARG A 147 -4.19 -10.30 0.87
CA ARG A 147 -4.70 -11.21 -0.15
C ARG A 147 -5.82 -10.55 -0.93
N ARG A 148 -5.71 -10.50 -2.26
CA ARG A 148 -6.79 -10.00 -3.11
C ARG A 148 -8.02 -10.91 -3.02
N ILE A 149 -9.20 -10.31 -2.96
CA ILE A 149 -10.49 -10.99 -2.97
C ILE A 149 -11.38 -10.41 -4.07
N ALA A 150 -12.45 -11.12 -4.43
CA ALA A 150 -13.46 -10.58 -5.33
C ALA A 150 -14.02 -9.26 -4.77
N SER A 151 -14.26 -8.30 -5.65
CA SER A 151 -14.90 -7.03 -5.28
C SER A 151 -16.29 -7.32 -4.71
N LEU A 152 -16.59 -6.72 -3.55
CA LEU A 152 -17.92 -6.73 -2.94
C LEU A 152 -18.84 -5.71 -3.62
#